data_AF-A0A8H3I6V5-F1
#
_entry.id   AF-A0A8H3I6V5-F1
#
_cell.length_a   1.000
_cell.length_b   1.000
_cell.length_c   1.000
_cell.angle_alpha   90.00
_cell.angle_beta   90.00
_cell.angle_gamma   90.00
#
_symmetry.space_group_name_H-M   'P 1'
#
loop_
_entity.id
_entity.type
_entity.pdbx_description
1 polymer ?
#
loop_
_entity_poly.entity_id
_entity_poly.type
_entity_poly.pdbx_seq_one_letter_code
_entity_poly.pdbx_strand_id
1 'polypeptide(L)'
;MTSASLSKGLWDPCRILDVHLDAPSFQCFAIAARTDARCRWTSDSERFSASQHVAALKSLLAMSEKHPAGITRAALHALAQSTMCELHQRQAADKSSEWKARIDRYVREHGELLERDAEIERLRRQLEGSKANLEESCSEIASLKAEAWEADKRIDERAKASEEEAKDLRQQLDASSREVADLLKAKMLSDYGAELSEVSMESMRQELRASNARHEALEATIKDSERKVEEGKDLRQQLDASSREVADLLGAKTSSDEKARLSEVEVESMRQELRASNARHEALEAKIKDSKRKLEALSQRYSASKNERMELQEHMEEVKQDLAKRDQHIEQLVEQKEGAERTSVERDQNVKQLVEQKDGMKQGLVERDQHIKQLEEQKEGVRQELAKRDQHIEQLVEQVKELKQEVAEREVCEP
;
A
#
# COMPACT_ATOMS: atom_id res chain seq x y z
N MET A 1 -23.93 -33.89 -75.13
CA MET A 1 -22.72 -34.73 -75.22
C MET A 1 -22.40 -35.22 -73.82
N THR A 2 -22.15 -36.51 -73.71
CA THR A 2 -21.92 -37.29 -72.49
C THR A 2 -20.62 -36.89 -71.77
N SER A 3 -20.71 -36.59 -70.47
CA SER A 3 -19.63 -36.92 -69.53
C SER A 3 -20.24 -37.53 -68.27
N ALA A 4 -20.29 -38.86 -68.25
CA ALA A 4 -20.38 -39.59 -67.01
C ALA A 4 -19.03 -39.42 -66.28
N SER A 5 -19.04 -38.81 -65.11
CA SER A 5 -17.96 -38.96 -64.12
C SER A 5 -18.59 -39.52 -62.85
N LEU A 6 -18.33 -40.81 -62.64
CA LEU A 6 -18.69 -41.59 -61.46
C LEU A 6 -18.22 -40.90 -60.17
N SER A 7 -19.14 -40.41 -59.36
CA SER A 7 -18.92 -40.20 -57.91
C SER A 7 -19.80 -41.16 -57.11
N LYS A 8 -19.62 -42.47 -57.32
CA LYS A 8 -20.02 -43.46 -56.31
C LYS A 8 -18.92 -43.52 -55.27
N GLY A 9 -19.04 -42.69 -54.23
CA GLY A 9 -18.24 -42.83 -53.02
C GLY A 9 -18.58 -44.14 -52.33
N LEU A 10 -17.78 -45.18 -52.60
CA LEU A 10 -17.79 -46.40 -51.81
C LEU A 10 -17.15 -46.05 -50.46
N TRP A 11 -17.95 -46.07 -49.40
CA TRP A 11 -17.49 -45.76 -48.05
C TRP A 11 -16.57 -46.89 -47.57
N ASP A 12 -15.27 -46.62 -47.52
CA ASP A 12 -14.24 -47.51 -46.99
C ASP A 12 -13.82 -47.00 -45.60
N PRO A 13 -14.14 -47.71 -44.50
CA PRO A 13 -13.74 -47.32 -43.15
C PRO A 13 -12.22 -47.26 -42.93
N CYS A 14 -11.42 -47.76 -43.88
CA CYS A 14 -9.96 -47.68 -43.86
C CYS A 14 -9.39 -46.47 -44.61
N ARG A 15 -10.22 -45.67 -45.30
CA ARG A 15 -9.78 -44.44 -45.98
C ARG A 15 -9.71 -43.27 -45.02
N ILE A 16 -8.49 -43.02 -44.52
CA ILE A 16 -8.13 -41.88 -43.67
C ILE A 16 -8.22 -40.54 -44.44
N LEU A 17 -8.25 -40.58 -45.78
CA LEU A 17 -8.25 -39.42 -46.65
C LEU A 17 -9.13 -39.68 -47.89
N ASP A 18 -10.16 -38.85 -48.12
CA ASP A 18 -10.89 -38.80 -49.39
C ASP A 18 -10.61 -37.44 -50.04
N VAL A 19 -10.05 -37.43 -51.25
CA VAL A 19 -9.59 -36.23 -51.95
C VAL A 19 -10.41 -36.07 -53.23
N HIS A 20 -11.30 -35.08 -53.24
CA HIS A 20 -12.00 -34.66 -54.46
C HIS A 20 -11.25 -33.50 -55.10
N LEU A 21 -10.80 -33.69 -56.35
CA LEU A 21 -10.13 -32.68 -57.16
C LEU A 21 -11.15 -32.06 -58.13
N ASP A 22 -11.94 -31.10 -57.66
CA ASP A 22 -12.78 -30.28 -58.53
C ASP A 22 -12.14 -28.90 -58.63
N ALA A 23 -11.59 -28.53 -59.79
CA ALA A 23 -10.99 -27.20 -59.96
C ALA A 23 -12.05 -26.10 -59.69
N PRO A 24 -11.77 -25.08 -58.86
CA PRO A 24 -10.47 -24.69 -58.28
C PRO A 24 -10.23 -25.13 -56.83
N SER A 25 -11.08 -25.96 -56.23
CA SER A 25 -11.03 -26.32 -54.81
C SER A 25 -10.94 -27.82 -54.60
N PHE A 26 -9.88 -28.32 -53.95
CA PHE A 26 -9.91 -29.69 -53.46
C PHE A 26 -10.58 -29.76 -52.09
N GLN A 27 -11.34 -30.83 -51.85
CA GLN A 27 -11.90 -31.14 -50.53
C GLN A 27 -11.25 -32.41 -50.00
N CYS A 28 -10.60 -32.28 -48.85
CA CYS A 28 -10.05 -33.41 -48.11
C CYS A 28 -10.86 -33.63 -46.83
N PHE A 29 -11.24 -34.87 -46.55
CA PHE A 29 -11.84 -35.28 -45.28
C PHE A 29 -10.87 -36.19 -44.55
N ALA A 30 -10.39 -35.75 -43.38
CA ALA A 30 -9.59 -36.58 -42.49
C ALA A 30 -10.29 -36.73 -41.14
N ILE A 31 -10.40 -37.98 -40.66
CA ILE A 31 -10.89 -38.29 -39.31
C ILE A 31 -9.68 -38.41 -38.40
N ALA A 32 -9.54 -37.50 -37.44
CA ALA A 32 -8.53 -37.63 -36.39
C ALA A 32 -9.00 -38.69 -35.39
N ALA A 33 -8.28 -39.80 -35.25
CA ALA A 33 -8.68 -40.98 -34.47
C ALA A 33 -8.95 -40.78 -32.96
N ARG A 34 -8.96 -39.54 -32.45
CA ARG A 34 -9.26 -39.20 -31.04
C ARG A 34 -10.29 -38.09 -30.85
N THR A 35 -10.65 -37.38 -31.91
CA THR A 35 -11.69 -36.35 -31.88
C THR A 35 -12.45 -36.52 -33.17
N ASP A 36 -13.74 -36.81 -33.12
CA ASP A 36 -14.64 -37.01 -34.28
C ASP A 36 -14.77 -35.77 -35.21
N ALA A 37 -13.82 -34.84 -35.11
CA ALA A 37 -13.65 -33.65 -35.89
C ALA A 37 -13.22 -34.01 -37.32
N ARG A 38 -14.15 -33.85 -38.25
CA ARG A 38 -13.90 -33.86 -39.68
C ARG A 38 -13.19 -32.55 -40.04
N CYS A 39 -11.90 -32.62 -40.34
CA CYS A 39 -11.19 -31.46 -40.87
C CYS A 39 -11.50 -31.33 -42.36
N ARG A 40 -12.21 -30.26 -42.75
CA ARG A 40 -12.42 -29.88 -44.15
C ARG A 40 -11.28 -28.97 -44.60
N TRP A 41 -10.59 -29.36 -45.66
CA TRP A 41 -9.53 -28.57 -46.26
C TRP A 41 -10.08 -28.01 -47.55
N THR A 42 -10.10 -26.69 -47.66
CA THR A 42 -10.52 -25.95 -48.85
C THR A 42 -9.35 -25.07 -49.24
N SER A 43 -8.77 -25.31 -50.42
CA SER A 43 -7.80 -24.39 -51.00
C SER A 43 -8.57 -23.31 -51.75
N ASP A 44 -8.98 -22.28 -51.02
CA ASP A 44 -9.56 -21.10 -51.64
C ASP A 44 -8.43 -20.33 -52.35
N SER A 45 -8.44 -20.36 -53.69
CA SER A 45 -7.37 -19.77 -54.53
C SER A 45 -7.21 -18.26 -54.31
N GLU A 46 -8.22 -17.60 -53.73
CA GLU A 46 -8.18 -16.17 -53.38
C GLU A 46 -7.47 -15.89 -52.05
N ARG A 47 -7.39 -16.87 -51.13
CA ARG A 47 -6.84 -16.68 -49.77
C ARG A 47 -5.40 -17.15 -49.62
N PHE A 48 -4.98 -18.11 -50.43
CA PHE A 48 -3.63 -18.66 -50.37
C PHE A 48 -2.77 -18.12 -51.50
N SER A 49 -1.52 -17.77 -51.17
CA SER A 49 -0.54 -17.47 -52.22
C SER A 49 -0.38 -18.68 -53.14
N ALA A 50 -0.13 -18.44 -54.43
CA ALA A 50 0.05 -19.51 -55.41
C ALA A 50 1.12 -20.54 -54.97
N SER A 51 2.16 -20.09 -54.25
CA SER A 51 3.21 -20.96 -53.69
C SER A 51 2.70 -21.89 -52.58
N GLN A 52 1.82 -21.41 -51.69
CA GLN A 52 1.19 -22.23 -50.64
C GLN A 52 0.24 -23.26 -51.24
N HIS A 53 -0.52 -22.86 -52.27
CA HIS A 53 -1.41 -23.77 -53.00
C HIS A 53 -0.63 -24.90 -53.67
N VAL A 54 0.48 -24.58 -54.35
CA VAL A 54 1.37 -25.57 -54.98
C VAL A 54 2.03 -26.46 -53.93
N ALA A 55 2.48 -25.91 -52.80
CA ALA A 55 3.07 -26.69 -51.72
C ALA A 55 2.08 -27.71 -51.13
N ALA A 56 0.83 -27.28 -50.89
CA ALA A 56 -0.20 -28.16 -50.36
C ALA A 56 -0.63 -29.25 -51.34
N LEU A 57 -0.78 -28.93 -52.63
CA LEU A 57 -1.01 -29.92 -53.67
C LEU A 57 0.13 -30.94 -53.75
N LYS A 58 1.38 -30.48 -53.68
CA LYS A 58 2.55 -31.36 -53.68
C LYS A 58 2.56 -32.28 -52.45
N SER A 59 2.18 -31.79 -51.28
CA SER A 59 2.04 -32.59 -50.06
C SER A 59 0.90 -33.59 -50.16
N LEU A 60 -0.25 -33.22 -50.73
CA LEU A 60 -1.39 -34.12 -50.94
C LEU A 60 -1.08 -35.22 -51.93
N LEU A 61 -0.45 -34.89 -53.07
CA LEU A 61 0.02 -35.86 -54.05
C LEU A 61 0.99 -36.87 -53.40
N ALA A 62 2.00 -36.35 -52.69
CA ALA A 62 2.97 -37.19 -51.98
C ALA A 62 2.36 -38.06 -50.86
N MET A 63 1.20 -37.69 -50.32
CA MET A 63 0.45 -38.52 -49.37
C MET A 63 -0.48 -39.51 -50.07
N SER A 64 -1.05 -39.15 -51.22
CA SER A 64 -1.94 -40.03 -52.00
C SER A 64 -1.23 -41.25 -52.57
N GLU A 65 0.08 -41.13 -52.85
CA GLU A 65 0.94 -42.23 -53.31
C GLU A 65 1.33 -43.19 -52.16
N LYS A 66 1.08 -42.82 -50.90
CA LYS A 66 1.44 -43.62 -49.74
C LYS A 66 0.25 -44.44 -49.26
N HIS A 67 0.52 -45.67 -48.83
CA HIS A 67 -0.46 -46.49 -48.11
C HIS A 67 -0.97 -45.72 -46.87
N PRO A 68 -2.26 -45.83 -46.48
CA PRO A 68 -2.81 -45.09 -45.34
C PRO A 68 -2.00 -45.22 -44.04
N ALA A 69 -1.43 -46.40 -43.78
CA ALA A 69 -0.55 -46.65 -42.63
C ALA A 69 0.82 -45.93 -42.70
N GLY A 70 1.24 -45.46 -43.88
CA GLY A 70 2.48 -44.73 -44.12
C GLY A 70 2.35 -43.20 -44.05
N ILE A 71 1.13 -42.68 -43.83
CA ILE A 71 0.91 -41.24 -43.62
C ILE A 71 1.30 -40.90 -42.17
N THR A 72 2.42 -40.20 -42.02
CA THR A 72 2.93 -39.82 -40.69
C THR A 72 2.22 -38.58 -40.16
N ARG A 73 2.18 -38.45 -38.83
CA ARG A 73 1.67 -37.26 -38.14
C ARG A 73 2.38 -35.97 -38.61
N ALA A 74 3.68 -36.07 -38.91
CA ALA A 74 4.46 -34.95 -39.44
C ALA A 74 4.00 -34.52 -40.84
N ALA A 75 3.62 -35.47 -41.72
CA ALA A 75 3.10 -35.15 -43.04
C ALA A 75 1.73 -34.45 -42.96
N LEU A 76 0.85 -34.91 -42.06
CA LEU A 76 -0.43 -34.25 -41.78
C LEU A 76 -0.25 -32.85 -41.17
N HIS A 77 0.76 -32.68 -40.31
CA HIS A 77 1.08 -31.39 -39.70
C HIS A 77 1.70 -30.41 -40.72
N ALA A 78 2.53 -30.90 -41.64
CA ALA A 78 3.06 -30.12 -42.75
C ALA A 78 1.94 -29.68 -43.70
N LEU A 79 0.97 -30.56 -43.97
CA LEU A 79 -0.23 -30.19 -44.71
C LEU A 79 -1.03 -29.11 -43.97
N ALA A 80 -1.25 -29.27 -42.64
CA ALA A 80 -1.88 -28.29 -41.74
C ALA A 80 -1.26 -26.91 -41.81
N GLN A 81 0.06 -26.86 -41.88
CA GLN A 81 0.81 -25.62 -41.98
C GLN A 81 0.74 -25.01 -43.39
N SER A 82 0.67 -25.82 -44.44
CA SER A 82 0.63 -25.35 -45.84
C SER A 82 -0.76 -24.89 -46.30
N THR A 83 -1.82 -25.52 -45.79
CA THR A 83 -3.21 -25.18 -46.03
C THR A 83 -3.92 -25.24 -44.70
N MET A 84 -4.04 -24.13 -43.99
CA MET A 84 -4.77 -24.22 -42.73
C MET A 84 -6.23 -24.60 -43.01
N CYS A 85 -6.61 -25.82 -42.64
CA CYS A 85 -8.00 -26.27 -42.56
C CYS A 85 -8.83 -25.20 -41.84
N GLU A 86 -10.04 -24.89 -42.34
CA GLU A 86 -10.93 -23.86 -41.77
C GLU A 86 -11.12 -24.04 -40.25
N LEU A 87 -11.16 -25.30 -39.77
CA LEU A 87 -11.27 -25.61 -38.35
C LEU A 87 -10.02 -25.18 -37.56
N HIS A 88 -8.82 -25.46 -38.08
CA HIS A 88 -7.57 -25.04 -37.45
C HIS A 88 -7.37 -23.53 -37.55
N GLN A 89 -7.83 -22.87 -38.62
CA GLN A 89 -7.82 -21.40 -38.69
C GLN A 89 -8.71 -20.79 -37.62
N ARG A 90 -9.92 -21.34 -37.45
CA ARG A 90 -10.83 -20.90 -36.38
C ARG A 90 -10.23 -21.15 -35.01
N GLN A 91 -9.70 -22.34 -34.74
CA GLN A 91 -9.04 -22.63 -33.46
C GLN A 91 -7.84 -21.71 -33.19
N ALA A 92 -7.01 -21.42 -34.20
CA ALA A 92 -5.90 -20.49 -34.08
C ALA A 92 -6.38 -19.05 -33.86
N ALA A 93 -7.43 -18.62 -34.55
CA ALA A 93 -8.05 -17.30 -34.38
C ALA A 93 -8.71 -17.16 -33.00
N ASP A 94 -9.40 -18.19 -32.52
CA ASP A 94 -10.03 -18.24 -31.20
C ASP A 94 -8.96 -18.18 -30.11
N LYS A 95 -7.90 -18.99 -30.23
CA LYS A 95 -6.76 -18.95 -29.30
C LYS A 95 -6.02 -17.62 -29.34
N SER A 96 -5.82 -17.04 -30.52
CA SER A 96 -5.21 -15.72 -30.66
C SER A 96 -6.08 -14.64 -30.01
N SER A 97 -7.40 -14.71 -30.18
CA SER A 97 -8.36 -13.79 -29.56
C SER A 97 -8.41 -13.94 -28.04
N GLU A 98 -8.36 -15.18 -27.53
CA GLU A 98 -8.25 -15.48 -26.10
C GLU A 98 -6.97 -14.89 -25.50
N TRP A 99 -5.82 -15.09 -26.16
CA TRP A 99 -4.55 -14.51 -25.73
C TRP A 99 -4.55 -12.99 -25.78
N LYS A 100 -5.10 -12.37 -26.83
CA LYS A 100 -5.26 -10.91 -26.91
C LYS A 100 -6.12 -10.38 -25.76
N ALA A 101 -7.29 -10.97 -25.54
CA ALA A 101 -8.17 -10.56 -24.43
C ALA A 101 -7.51 -10.72 -23.06
N ARG A 102 -6.65 -11.73 -22.89
CA ARG A 102 -5.86 -11.93 -21.67
C ARG A 102 -4.78 -10.85 -21.51
N ILE A 103 -4.05 -10.53 -22.58
CA ILE A 103 -3.06 -9.45 -22.58
C ILE A 103 -3.73 -8.10 -22.31
N ASP A 104 -4.85 -7.79 -22.97
CA ASP A 104 -5.59 -6.54 -22.76
C ASP A 104 -6.06 -6.40 -21.32
N ARG A 105 -6.45 -7.51 -20.67
CA ARG A 105 -6.79 -7.52 -19.25
C ARG A 105 -5.58 -7.20 -18.38
N TYR A 106 -4.45 -7.86 -18.61
CA TYR A 106 -3.21 -7.56 -17.88
C TYR A 106 -2.74 -6.12 -18.07
N VAL A 107 -2.87 -5.56 -19.27
CA VAL A 107 -2.52 -4.15 -19.54
C VAL A 107 -3.42 -3.20 -18.76
N ARG A 108 -4.74 -3.48 -18.69
CA ARG A 108 -5.66 -2.69 -17.86
C ARG A 108 -5.33 -2.80 -16.37
N GLU A 109 -5.15 -4.01 -15.86
CA GLU A 109 -4.79 -4.25 -14.45
C GLU A 109 -3.47 -3.56 -14.08
N HIS A 110 -2.46 -3.60 -14.97
CA HIS A 110 -1.20 -2.90 -14.77
C HIS A 110 -1.38 -1.37 -14.82
N GLY A 111 -2.25 -0.86 -15.71
CA GLY A 111 -2.61 0.56 -15.74
C GLY A 111 -3.24 1.03 -14.44
N GLU A 112 -4.21 0.29 -13.91
CA GLU A 112 -4.86 0.57 -12.63
C GLU A 112 -3.85 0.55 -11.46
N LEU A 113 -2.88 -0.37 -11.46
CA LEU A 113 -1.81 -0.40 -10.46
C LEU A 113 -0.92 0.85 -10.54
N LEU A 114 -0.54 1.29 -11.73
CA LEU A 114 0.25 2.52 -11.89
C LEU A 114 -0.50 3.78 -11.43
N GLU A 115 -1.80 3.85 -11.70
CA GLU A 115 -2.65 4.95 -11.20
C GLU A 115 -2.73 4.94 -9.67
N ARG A 116 -2.86 3.77 -9.05
CA ARG A 116 -2.84 3.62 -7.59
C ARG A 116 -1.49 4.01 -6.99
N ASP A 117 -0.38 3.65 -7.63
CA ASP A 117 0.96 4.05 -7.20
C ASP A 117 1.15 5.57 -7.29
N ALA A 118 0.66 6.20 -8.36
CA ALA A 118 0.68 7.66 -8.51
C ALA A 118 -0.15 8.37 -7.42
N GLU A 119 -1.30 7.80 -7.06
CA GLU A 119 -2.15 8.31 -5.99
C GLU A 119 -1.50 8.15 -4.60
N ILE A 120 -0.85 7.01 -4.33
CA ILE A 120 -0.06 6.80 -3.11
C ILE A 120 1.04 7.85 -3.00
N GLU A 121 1.78 8.13 -4.07
CA GLU A 121 2.82 9.15 -4.08
C GLU A 121 2.25 10.57 -3.89
N ARG A 122 1.08 10.87 -4.45
CA ARG A 122 0.37 12.14 -4.20
C ARG A 122 0.03 12.29 -2.71
N LEU A 123 -0.54 11.26 -2.09
CA LEU A 123 -0.89 11.24 -0.68
C LEU A 123 0.34 11.37 0.22
N ARG A 124 1.45 10.70 -0.11
CA ARG A 124 2.73 10.83 0.61
C ARG A 124 3.24 12.27 0.61
N ARG A 125 3.19 12.97 -0.54
CA ARG A 125 3.59 14.39 -0.60
C ARG A 125 2.67 15.28 0.23
N GLN A 126 1.37 15.02 0.25
CA GLN A 126 0.43 15.76 1.11
C GLN A 126 0.71 15.54 2.59
N LEU A 127 1.05 14.30 2.98
CA LEU A 127 1.41 13.96 4.35
C LEU A 127 2.70 14.66 4.78
N GLU A 128 3.74 14.66 3.94
CA GLU A 128 5.01 15.33 4.26
C GLU A 128 4.82 16.85 4.37
N GLY A 129 4.01 17.46 3.49
CA GLY A 129 3.64 18.87 3.61
C GLY A 129 2.88 19.18 4.91
N SER A 130 1.96 18.30 5.31
CA SER A 130 1.22 18.45 6.57
C SER A 130 2.13 18.30 7.79
N LYS A 131 3.11 17.39 7.73
CA LYS A 131 4.12 17.19 8.77
C LYS A 131 5.02 18.42 8.91
N ALA A 132 5.49 18.99 7.80
CA ALA A 132 6.27 20.23 7.82
C ALA A 132 5.50 21.40 8.48
N ASN A 133 4.22 21.57 8.15
CA ASN A 133 3.37 22.58 8.77
C ASN A 133 3.17 22.35 10.28
N LEU A 134 3.07 21.08 10.71
CA LEU A 134 2.99 20.71 12.12
C LEU A 134 4.29 20.98 12.87
N GLU A 135 5.44 20.69 12.26
CA GLU A 135 6.76 21.01 12.81
C GLU A 135 6.93 22.53 12.99
N GLU A 136 6.55 23.34 11.99
CA GLU A 136 6.53 24.80 12.09
C GLU A 136 5.63 25.28 13.23
N SER A 137 4.39 24.77 13.30
CA SER A 137 3.46 25.09 14.40
C SER A 137 4.01 24.71 15.78
N CYS A 138 4.74 23.59 15.88
CA CYS A 138 5.35 23.16 17.13
C CYS A 138 6.52 24.07 17.53
N SER A 139 7.32 24.52 16.57
CA SER A 139 8.37 25.53 16.79
C SER A 139 7.80 26.86 17.25
N GLU A 140 6.70 27.33 16.66
CA GLU A 140 6.00 28.54 17.10
C GLU A 140 5.46 28.41 18.54
N ILE A 141 4.80 27.29 18.87
CA ILE A 141 4.32 27.01 20.22
C ILE A 141 5.48 26.98 21.23
N ALA A 142 6.62 26.41 20.86
CA ALA A 142 7.80 26.40 21.71
C ALA A 142 8.34 27.81 21.96
N SER A 143 8.39 28.67 20.93
CA SER A 143 8.78 30.08 21.07
C SER A 143 7.83 30.84 22.00
N LEU A 144 6.52 30.71 21.79
CA LEU A 144 5.52 31.36 22.63
C LEU A 144 5.58 30.90 24.10
N LYS A 145 5.88 29.62 24.35
CA LYS A 145 6.09 29.11 25.70
C LYS A 145 7.33 29.72 26.36
N ALA A 146 8.42 29.89 25.61
CA ALA A 146 9.63 30.54 26.12
C ALA A 146 9.38 32.02 26.44
N GLU A 147 8.67 32.74 25.58
CA GLU A 147 8.27 34.14 25.82
C GLU A 147 7.37 34.28 27.04
N ALA A 148 6.38 33.39 27.20
CA ALA A 148 5.49 33.38 28.36
C ALA A 148 6.27 33.14 29.66
N TRP A 149 7.19 32.18 29.66
CA TRP A 149 8.05 31.89 30.83
C TRP A 149 8.93 33.09 31.21
N GLU A 150 9.52 33.78 30.22
CA GLU A 150 10.33 34.98 30.46
C GLU A 150 9.47 36.15 30.96
N ALA A 151 8.23 36.28 30.49
CA ALA A 151 7.29 37.27 30.99
C ALA A 151 6.90 37.02 32.46
N ASP A 152 6.61 35.77 32.84
CA ASP A 152 6.31 35.39 34.22
C ASP A 152 7.49 35.69 35.15
N LYS A 153 8.72 35.35 34.72
CA LYS A 153 9.94 35.67 35.46
C LYS A 153 10.08 37.18 35.72
N ARG A 154 9.80 38.02 34.72
CA ARG A 154 9.83 39.49 34.89
C ARG A 154 8.75 40.00 35.84
N ILE A 155 7.58 39.36 35.88
CA ILE A 155 6.52 39.69 36.83
C ILE A 155 6.98 39.36 38.25
N ASP A 156 7.58 38.19 38.47
CA ASP A 156 8.12 37.78 39.77
C ASP A 156 9.24 38.71 40.25
N GLU A 157 10.15 39.10 39.37
CA GLU A 157 11.23 40.06 39.69
C GLU A 157 10.66 41.43 40.08
N ARG A 158 9.65 41.94 39.37
CA ARG A 158 8.97 43.20 39.73
C ARG A 158 8.23 43.09 41.06
N ALA A 159 7.55 41.97 41.31
CA ALA A 159 6.85 41.74 42.57
C ALA A 159 7.83 41.77 43.75
N LYS A 160 8.97 41.08 43.64
CA LYS A 160 10.04 41.12 44.65
C LYS A 160 10.61 42.52 44.85
N ALA A 161 10.86 43.26 43.78
CA ALA A 161 11.34 44.65 43.89
C ALA A 161 10.33 45.54 44.63
N SER A 162 9.03 45.43 44.32
CA SER A 162 7.99 46.18 45.01
C SER A 162 7.80 45.78 46.48
N GLU A 163 8.04 44.51 46.82
CA GLU A 163 8.00 44.04 48.20
C GLU A 163 9.16 44.62 49.01
N GLU A 164 10.35 44.69 48.42
CA GLU A 164 11.53 45.25 49.09
C GLU A 164 11.40 46.77 49.28
N GLU A 165 10.92 47.50 48.27
CA GLU A 165 10.58 48.92 48.40
C GLU A 165 9.55 49.16 49.52
N ALA A 166 8.54 48.29 49.63
CA ALA A 166 7.56 48.37 50.71
C ALA A 166 8.18 48.10 52.10
N LYS A 167 9.18 47.21 52.20
CA LYS A 167 9.93 46.99 53.46
C LYS A 167 10.76 48.20 53.83
N ASP A 168 11.47 48.79 52.88
CA ASP A 168 12.28 49.99 53.12
C ASP A 168 11.42 51.16 53.60
N LEU A 169 10.28 51.38 52.96
CA LEU A 169 9.31 52.41 53.38
C LEU A 169 8.78 52.17 54.80
N ARG A 170 8.50 50.91 55.17
CA ARG A 170 8.09 50.57 56.55
C ARG A 170 9.21 50.84 57.56
N GLN A 171 10.45 50.52 57.24
CA GLN A 171 11.59 50.79 58.12
C GLN A 171 11.82 52.29 58.32
N GLN A 172 11.70 53.09 57.25
CA GLN A 172 11.79 54.55 57.33
C GLN A 172 10.67 55.14 58.20
N LEU A 173 9.47 54.56 58.10
CA LEU A 173 8.35 54.94 58.95
C LEU A 173 8.60 54.62 60.43
N ASP A 174 9.06 53.40 60.73
CA ASP A 174 9.39 52.99 62.10
C ASP A 174 10.54 53.83 62.70
N ALA A 175 11.50 54.26 61.88
CA ALA A 175 12.58 55.16 62.31
C ALA A 175 12.03 56.56 62.63
N SER A 176 11.23 57.13 61.73
CA SER A 176 10.61 58.45 61.94
C SER A 176 9.68 58.46 63.17
N SER A 177 8.96 57.36 63.39
CA SER A 177 8.07 57.20 64.55
C SER A 177 8.86 57.14 65.87
N ARG A 178 10.03 56.48 65.88
CA ARG A 178 10.95 56.47 67.03
C ARG A 178 11.55 57.84 67.31
N GLU A 179 11.98 58.56 66.27
CA GLU A 179 12.49 59.92 66.41
C GLU A 179 11.45 60.85 67.07
N VAL A 180 10.18 60.78 66.63
CA VAL A 180 9.11 61.57 67.24
C VAL A 180 8.83 61.13 68.68
N ALA A 181 8.85 59.84 68.98
CA ALA A 181 8.70 59.35 70.34
C ALA A 181 9.84 59.84 71.27
N ASP A 182 11.09 59.84 70.78
CA ASP A 182 12.26 60.32 71.52
C ASP A 182 12.22 61.84 71.72
N LEU A 183 11.79 62.60 70.71
CA LEU A 183 11.59 64.05 70.83
C LEU A 183 10.48 64.38 71.84
N LEU A 184 9.36 63.66 71.83
CA LEU A 184 8.28 63.80 72.81
C LEU A 184 8.76 63.47 74.22
N LYS A 185 9.57 62.41 74.37
CA LYS A 185 10.15 62.00 75.66
C LYS A 185 11.17 63.01 76.17
N ALA A 186 12.05 63.52 75.31
CA ALA A 186 13.02 64.58 75.63
C ALA A 186 12.30 65.86 76.06
N LYS A 187 11.20 66.22 75.38
CA LYS A 187 10.34 67.33 75.75
C LYS A 187 9.72 67.13 77.13
N MET A 188 9.13 65.96 77.41
CA MET A 188 8.58 65.68 78.75
C MET A 188 9.64 65.74 79.86
N LEU A 189 10.87 65.31 79.58
CA LEU A 189 11.98 65.39 80.54
C LEU A 189 12.52 66.82 80.70
N SER A 190 12.49 67.64 79.64
CA SER A 190 12.83 69.07 79.67
C SER A 190 11.77 69.89 80.43
N ASP A 191 10.49 69.60 80.20
CA ASP A 191 9.35 70.25 80.87
C ASP A 191 9.29 69.92 82.37
N TYR A 192 9.92 68.82 82.81
CA TYR A 192 10.13 68.49 84.22
C TYR A 192 11.44 69.05 84.81
N GLY A 193 12.31 69.71 84.01
CA GLY A 193 13.68 70.03 84.39
C GLY A 193 14.13 71.49 84.32
N ALA A 194 13.44 72.40 83.64
CA ALA A 194 13.93 73.79 83.51
C ALA A 194 12.83 74.85 83.36
N GLU A 195 12.59 75.59 84.45
CA GLU A 195 12.29 77.02 84.35
C GLU A 195 13.52 77.75 83.77
N LEU A 196 13.31 78.72 82.87
CA LEU A 196 14.25 79.72 82.32
C LEU A 196 15.06 79.37 81.05
N SER A 197 14.49 79.65 79.86
CA SER A 197 14.92 80.79 79.00
C SER A 197 14.12 80.80 77.67
N GLU A 198 13.46 81.92 77.37
CA GLU A 198 12.50 82.05 76.26
C GLU A 198 13.13 82.00 74.84
N VAL A 199 14.44 82.22 74.70
CA VAL A 199 15.07 82.38 73.37
C VAL A 199 15.48 81.04 72.74
N SER A 200 15.77 80.01 73.55
CA SER A 200 15.99 78.64 73.04
C SER A 200 14.67 77.96 72.65
N MET A 201 13.57 78.36 73.30
CA MET A 201 12.23 77.80 73.11
C MET A 201 11.62 78.13 71.75
N GLU A 202 11.89 79.29 71.15
CA GLU A 202 11.25 79.67 69.87
C GLU A 202 11.89 78.98 68.65
N SER A 203 13.21 78.75 68.66
CA SER A 203 13.89 77.96 67.63
C SER A 203 13.45 76.49 67.67
N MET A 204 13.36 75.91 68.88
CA MET A 204 12.85 74.55 69.05
C MET A 204 11.34 74.44 68.76
N ARG A 205 10.54 75.50 68.99
CA ARG A 205 9.14 75.54 68.54
C ARG A 205 9.03 75.53 67.01
N GLN A 206 9.95 76.16 66.28
CA GLN A 206 9.98 76.09 64.82
C GLN A 206 10.38 74.71 64.31
N GLU A 207 11.40 74.08 64.89
CA GLU A 207 11.78 72.70 64.53
C GLU A 207 10.72 71.67 64.93
N LEU A 208 10.07 71.84 66.09
CA LEU A 208 8.93 71.01 66.51
C LEU A 208 7.72 71.23 65.61
N ARG A 209 7.44 72.45 65.14
CA ARG A 209 6.38 72.71 64.15
C ARG A 209 6.72 72.10 62.78
N ALA A 210 7.97 72.16 62.34
CA ALA A 210 8.41 71.56 61.08
C ALA A 210 8.47 70.02 61.14
N SER A 211 8.83 69.47 62.28
CA SER A 211 8.83 68.03 62.56
C SER A 211 7.40 67.52 62.73
N ASN A 212 6.54 68.25 63.44
CA ASN A 212 5.11 67.94 63.54
C ASN A 212 4.42 68.07 62.18
N ALA A 213 4.77 69.05 61.34
CA ALA A 213 4.25 69.13 59.98
C ALA A 213 4.71 67.95 59.10
N ARG A 214 5.94 67.46 59.29
CA ARG A 214 6.44 66.24 58.62
C ARG A 214 5.77 64.98 59.16
N HIS A 215 5.57 64.88 60.47
CA HIS A 215 4.85 63.78 61.09
C HIS A 215 3.37 63.80 60.75
N GLU A 216 2.72 64.96 60.67
CA GLU A 216 1.34 65.11 60.22
C GLU A 216 1.22 64.82 58.71
N ALA A 217 2.21 65.17 57.89
CA ALA A 217 2.24 64.81 56.47
C ALA A 217 2.44 63.29 56.29
N LEU A 218 3.35 62.68 57.05
CA LEU A 218 3.57 61.24 57.05
C LEU A 218 2.37 60.49 57.64
N GLU A 219 1.82 60.91 58.77
CA GLU A 219 0.56 60.39 59.32
C GLU A 219 -0.61 60.61 58.37
N ALA A 220 -0.66 61.70 57.61
CA ALA A 220 -1.68 61.89 56.59
C ALA A 220 -1.47 60.93 55.42
N THR A 221 -0.22 60.65 55.03
CA THR A 221 0.10 59.70 53.95
C THR A 221 -0.11 58.25 54.40
N ILE A 222 0.16 57.96 55.68
CA ILE A 222 -0.07 56.66 56.32
C ILE A 222 -1.55 56.49 56.55
N LYS A 223 -2.25 57.46 57.13
CA LYS A 223 -3.72 57.43 57.24
C LYS A 223 -4.35 57.39 55.87
N ASP A 224 -3.78 57.99 54.82
CA ASP A 224 -4.26 57.83 53.44
C ASP A 224 -3.96 56.43 52.89
N SER A 225 -2.82 55.83 53.22
CA SER A 225 -2.49 54.45 52.82
C SER A 225 -3.23 53.37 53.62
N GLU A 226 -3.44 53.58 54.92
CA GLU A 226 -4.21 52.76 55.85
C GLU A 226 -5.69 52.97 55.59
N ARG A 227 -6.12 54.17 55.26
CA ARG A 227 -7.46 54.42 54.71
C ARG A 227 -7.59 53.81 53.34
N LYS A 228 -6.57 53.72 52.47
CA LYS A 228 -6.65 52.96 51.20
C LYS A 228 -6.61 51.44 51.41
N VAL A 229 -5.99 50.96 52.49
CA VAL A 229 -5.96 49.53 52.87
C VAL A 229 -7.25 49.14 53.60
N GLU A 230 -7.77 50.00 54.47
CA GLU A 230 -9.01 49.81 55.20
C GLU A 230 -10.20 50.18 54.34
N GLU A 231 -10.13 51.13 53.42
CA GLU A 231 -11.01 51.23 52.24
C GLU A 231 -10.78 50.02 51.35
N GLY A 232 -9.59 49.42 51.25
CA GLY A 232 -9.40 48.16 50.52
C GLY A 232 -10.07 46.94 51.20
N LYS A 233 -10.18 46.94 52.53
CA LYS A 233 -10.83 45.89 53.34
C LYS A 233 -12.32 46.16 53.53
N ASP A 234 -12.71 47.40 53.75
CA ASP A 234 -14.08 47.91 53.73
C ASP A 234 -14.64 47.87 52.32
N LEU A 235 -13.89 48.08 51.24
CA LEU A 235 -14.34 47.83 49.87
C LEU A 235 -14.41 46.33 49.58
N ARG A 236 -13.66 45.45 50.24
CA ARG A 236 -13.89 43.99 50.14
C ARG A 236 -15.09 43.56 50.96
N GLN A 237 -15.27 44.10 52.18
CA GLN A 237 -16.43 43.84 53.01
C GLN A 237 -17.69 44.53 52.48
N GLN A 238 -17.59 45.68 51.81
CA GLN A 238 -18.65 46.38 51.08
C GLN A 238 -18.82 45.79 49.67
N LEU A 239 -17.82 45.18 49.03
CA LEU A 239 -18.07 44.40 47.83
C LEU A 239 -18.81 43.10 48.20
N ASP A 240 -18.49 42.49 49.34
CA ASP A 240 -19.20 41.31 49.86
C ASP A 240 -20.56 41.65 50.51
N ALA A 241 -20.69 42.83 51.12
CA ALA A 241 -21.93 43.34 51.71
C ALA A 241 -22.80 44.02 50.65
N SER A 242 -22.30 44.88 49.77
CA SER A 242 -23.01 45.41 48.60
C SER A 242 -23.21 44.38 47.49
N SER A 243 -22.51 43.24 47.43
CA SER A 243 -23.01 42.10 46.63
C SER A 243 -24.26 41.46 47.26
N ARG A 244 -24.45 41.59 48.58
CA ARG A 244 -25.70 41.22 49.30
C ARG A 244 -26.72 42.38 49.31
N GLU A 245 -26.26 43.62 49.33
CA GLU A 245 -27.08 44.82 49.42
C GLU A 245 -27.48 45.34 48.03
N VAL A 246 -26.77 45.06 46.95
CA VAL A 246 -27.27 45.26 45.56
C VAL A 246 -28.27 44.15 45.21
N ALA A 247 -28.21 42.99 45.88
CA ALA A 247 -29.28 42.01 45.87
C ALA A 247 -30.53 42.49 46.67
N ASP A 248 -30.36 43.37 47.66
CA ASP A 248 -31.45 43.92 48.50
C ASP A 248 -31.93 45.35 48.11
N LEU A 249 -31.08 46.20 47.52
CA LEU A 249 -31.27 47.63 47.18
C LEU A 249 -31.41 47.90 45.67
N LEU A 250 -31.76 46.87 44.89
CA LEU A 250 -32.74 47.04 43.80
C LEU A 250 -34.11 47.53 44.34
N GLY A 251 -34.30 47.63 45.67
CA GLY A 251 -35.32 48.43 46.32
C GLY A 251 -34.76 49.67 47.06
N ALA A 252 -35.21 50.85 46.64
CA ALA A 252 -35.24 52.12 47.40
C ALA A 252 -34.01 53.06 47.38
N LYS A 253 -34.19 54.15 46.62
CA LYS A 253 -33.46 55.44 46.66
C LYS A 253 -33.76 56.22 47.95
N THR A 254 -32.78 57.02 48.41
CA THR A 254 -33.02 58.34 49.03
C THR A 254 -31.90 59.35 48.72
N SER A 255 -32.22 60.63 48.97
CA SER A 255 -31.61 61.86 48.45
C SER A 255 -31.18 62.85 49.55
N SER A 256 -30.53 63.95 49.11
CA SER A 256 -30.44 65.32 49.70
C SER A 256 -29.08 65.65 50.34
N ASP A 257 -28.10 66.20 49.62
CA ASP A 257 -27.93 67.55 49.03
C ASP A 257 -27.76 68.70 50.05
N GLU A 258 -26.50 68.98 50.41
CA GLU A 258 -25.90 70.31 50.70
C GLU A 258 -24.40 70.18 51.10
N LYS A 259 -23.83 68.96 51.09
CA LYS A 259 -22.37 68.67 51.01
C LYS A 259 -21.89 68.52 49.54
N ALA A 260 -22.79 68.83 48.62
CA ALA A 260 -22.91 68.26 47.27
C ALA A 260 -22.12 68.98 46.17
N ARG A 261 -21.02 69.69 46.47
CA ARG A 261 -20.20 70.31 45.40
C ARG A 261 -18.71 69.99 45.49
N LEU A 262 -18.16 69.82 46.69
CA LEU A 262 -16.81 69.25 46.88
C LEU A 262 -16.87 67.74 47.05
N SER A 263 -17.91 67.22 47.73
CA SER A 263 -18.17 65.77 47.74
C SER A 263 -18.63 65.26 46.38
N GLU A 264 -19.20 66.09 45.51
CA GLU A 264 -19.66 65.66 44.18
C GLU A 264 -18.50 65.45 43.20
N VAL A 265 -17.43 66.25 43.30
CA VAL A 265 -16.21 66.04 42.51
C VAL A 265 -15.46 64.79 42.99
N GLU A 266 -15.31 64.59 44.30
CA GLU A 266 -14.70 63.38 44.86
C GLU A 266 -15.55 62.12 44.58
N VAL A 267 -16.88 62.23 44.70
CA VAL A 267 -17.81 61.14 44.34
C VAL A 267 -17.80 60.87 42.84
N GLU A 268 -17.70 61.87 41.97
CA GLU A 268 -17.63 61.63 40.53
C GLU A 268 -16.27 61.04 40.12
N SER A 269 -15.17 61.43 40.79
CA SER A 269 -13.85 60.78 40.63
C SER A 269 -13.90 59.32 41.05
N MET A 270 -14.45 59.02 42.23
CA MET A 270 -14.64 57.63 42.70
C MET A 270 -15.59 56.84 41.78
N ARG A 271 -16.65 57.47 41.26
CA ARG A 271 -17.52 56.84 40.24
C ARG A 271 -16.76 56.55 38.96
N GLN A 272 -15.88 57.45 38.52
CA GLN A 272 -15.08 57.25 37.32
C GLN A 272 -14.06 56.12 37.50
N GLU A 273 -13.40 56.05 38.66
CA GLU A 273 -12.50 54.95 39.03
C GLU A 273 -13.25 53.62 39.17
N LEU A 274 -14.44 53.62 39.78
CA LEU A 274 -15.29 52.44 39.87
C LEU A 274 -15.76 51.97 38.49
N ARG A 275 -16.17 52.89 37.60
CA ARG A 275 -16.50 52.57 36.20
C ARG A 275 -15.28 51.99 35.48
N ALA A 276 -14.08 52.55 35.68
CA ALA A 276 -12.85 52.05 35.09
C ALA A 276 -12.45 50.67 35.64
N SER A 277 -12.64 50.44 36.94
CA SER A 277 -12.39 49.16 37.59
C SER A 277 -13.38 48.09 37.12
N ASN A 278 -14.67 48.41 37.04
CA ASN A 278 -15.70 47.52 36.51
C ASN A 278 -15.44 47.19 35.05
N ALA A 279 -15.06 48.17 34.22
CA ALA A 279 -14.66 47.91 32.83
C ALA A 279 -13.43 46.99 32.73
N ARG A 280 -12.46 47.12 33.65
CA ARG A 280 -11.31 46.19 33.73
C ARG A 280 -11.75 44.80 34.17
N HIS A 281 -12.67 44.69 35.12
CA HIS A 281 -13.21 43.42 35.60
C HIS A 281 -13.98 42.69 34.49
N GLU A 282 -14.90 43.39 33.81
CA GLU A 282 -15.62 42.86 32.66
C GLU A 282 -14.67 42.41 31.53
N ALA A 283 -13.61 43.18 31.28
CA ALA A 283 -12.59 42.81 30.30
C ALA A 283 -11.80 41.55 30.72
N LEU A 284 -11.49 41.39 32.01
CA LEU A 284 -10.85 40.18 32.54
C LEU A 284 -11.78 38.97 32.51
N GLU A 285 -13.04 39.13 32.89
CA GLU A 285 -14.05 38.08 32.79
C GLU A 285 -14.25 37.61 31.35
N ALA A 286 -14.28 38.54 30.39
CA ALA A 286 -14.34 38.23 28.97
C ALA A 286 -13.11 37.41 28.52
N LYS A 287 -11.90 37.80 28.96
CA LYS A 287 -10.67 37.03 28.68
C LYS A 287 -10.68 35.64 29.32
N ILE A 288 -11.13 35.51 30.57
CA ILE A 288 -11.26 34.21 31.25
C ILE A 288 -12.24 33.31 30.50
N LYS A 289 -13.39 33.87 30.07
CA LYS A 289 -14.39 33.14 29.31
C LYS A 289 -13.86 32.68 27.95
N ASP A 290 -13.09 33.53 27.26
CA ASP A 290 -12.42 33.17 26.00
C ASP A 290 -11.38 32.07 26.20
N SER A 291 -10.50 32.20 27.20
CA SER A 291 -9.50 31.18 27.55
C SER A 291 -10.13 29.84 27.93
N LYS A 292 -11.25 29.85 28.67
CA LYS A 292 -12.00 28.64 29.02
C LYS A 292 -12.55 27.94 27.77
N ARG A 293 -13.14 28.69 26.84
CA ARG A 293 -13.62 28.15 25.55
C ARG A 293 -12.47 27.55 24.72
N LYS A 294 -11.31 28.22 24.69
CA LYS A 294 -10.11 27.70 24.01
C LYS A 294 -9.62 26.41 24.63
N LEU A 295 -9.59 26.30 25.95
CA LEU A 295 -9.23 25.07 26.67
C LEU A 295 -10.21 23.93 26.39
N GLU A 296 -11.52 24.21 26.41
CA GLU A 296 -12.54 23.22 26.06
C GLU A 296 -12.37 22.72 24.61
N ALA A 297 -12.12 23.62 23.65
CA ALA A 297 -11.86 23.26 22.27
C ALA A 297 -10.57 22.43 22.10
N LEU A 298 -9.49 22.77 22.82
CA LEU A 298 -8.25 22.00 22.81
C LEU A 298 -8.44 20.61 23.43
N SER A 299 -9.20 20.50 24.53
CA SER A 299 -9.52 19.22 25.16
C SER A 299 -10.32 18.33 24.22
N GLN A 300 -11.29 18.89 23.48
CA GLN A 300 -12.05 18.15 22.47
C GLN A 300 -11.14 17.66 21.34
N ARG A 301 -10.27 18.52 20.79
CA ARG A 301 -9.30 18.14 19.75
C ARG A 301 -8.34 17.05 20.22
N TYR A 302 -7.86 17.14 21.45
CA TYR A 302 -7.01 16.11 22.04
C TYR A 302 -7.74 14.76 22.14
N SER A 303 -9.00 14.76 22.58
CA SER A 303 -9.79 13.53 22.64
C SER A 303 -10.05 12.92 21.26
N ALA A 304 -10.33 13.75 20.24
CA ALA A 304 -10.49 13.30 18.86
C ALA A 304 -9.18 12.68 18.31
N SER A 305 -8.05 13.37 18.47
CA SER A 305 -6.74 12.86 18.03
C SER A 305 -6.33 11.58 18.77
N LYS A 306 -6.70 11.44 20.05
CA LYS A 306 -6.50 10.19 20.80
C LYS A 306 -7.31 9.04 20.19
N ASN A 307 -8.56 9.27 19.79
CA ASN A 307 -9.41 8.26 19.17
C ASN A 307 -8.88 7.86 17.79
N GLU A 308 -8.52 8.82 16.94
CA GLU A 308 -7.88 8.55 15.63
C GLU A 308 -6.62 7.71 15.78
N ARG A 309 -5.80 7.95 16.82
CA ARG A 309 -4.61 7.14 17.09
C ARG A 309 -4.96 5.70 17.46
N MET A 310 -6.03 5.48 18.22
CA MET A 310 -6.48 4.13 18.58
C MET A 310 -6.99 3.38 17.35
N GLU A 311 -7.77 4.05 16.48
CA GLU A 311 -8.25 3.47 15.22
C GLU A 311 -7.10 3.11 14.27
N LEU A 312 -6.10 3.99 14.12
CA LEU A 312 -4.90 3.71 13.34
C LEU A 312 -4.09 2.53 13.93
N GLN A 313 -4.03 2.41 15.25
CA GLN A 313 -3.35 1.29 15.91
C GLN A 313 -4.08 -0.04 15.65
N GLU A 314 -5.41 -0.03 15.65
CA GLU A 314 -6.24 -1.20 15.32
C GLU A 314 -6.02 -1.62 13.85
N HIS A 315 -6.11 -0.66 12.90
CA HIS A 315 -5.84 -0.93 11.49
C HIS A 315 -4.41 -1.45 11.24
N MET A 316 -3.41 -0.92 11.95
CA MET A 316 -2.04 -1.44 11.86
C MET A 316 -1.97 -2.91 12.28
N GLU A 317 -2.72 -3.31 13.30
CA GLU A 317 -2.71 -4.68 13.77
C GLU A 317 -3.47 -5.63 12.81
N GLU A 318 -4.56 -5.16 12.21
CA GLU A 318 -5.24 -5.88 11.12
C GLU A 318 -4.30 -6.12 9.93
N VAL A 319 -3.58 -5.09 9.48
CA VAL A 319 -2.63 -5.20 8.37
C VAL A 319 -1.50 -6.20 8.69
N LYS A 320 -0.98 -6.21 9.92
CA LYS A 320 0.02 -7.21 10.32
C LYS A 320 -0.53 -8.64 10.27
N GLN A 321 -1.75 -8.84 10.74
CA GLN A 321 -2.38 -10.16 10.71
C GLN A 321 -2.58 -10.64 9.26
N ASP A 322 -3.00 -9.74 8.36
CA ASP A 322 -3.18 -10.07 6.95
C ASP A 322 -1.85 -10.33 6.23
N LEU A 323 -0.79 -9.59 6.57
CA LEU A 323 0.56 -9.89 6.09
C LEU A 323 1.02 -11.29 6.54
N ALA A 324 0.82 -11.63 7.82
CA ALA A 324 1.19 -12.95 8.33
C ALA A 324 0.42 -14.10 7.64
N LYS A 325 -0.88 -13.91 7.35
CA LYS A 325 -1.68 -14.88 6.57
C LYS A 325 -1.15 -15.03 5.14
N ARG A 326 -0.76 -13.92 4.50
CA ARG A 326 -0.20 -13.93 3.14
C ARG A 326 1.15 -14.62 3.10
N ASP A 327 2.01 -14.38 4.08
CA ASP A 327 3.31 -15.05 4.20
C ASP A 327 3.14 -16.58 4.34
N GLN A 328 2.21 -17.02 5.20
CA GLN A 328 1.86 -18.43 5.32
C GLN A 328 1.35 -19.03 4.00
N HIS A 329 0.54 -18.29 3.24
CA HIS A 329 0.06 -18.74 1.94
C HIS A 329 1.19 -18.84 0.90
N ILE A 330 2.14 -17.89 0.91
CA ILE A 330 3.32 -17.91 0.04
C ILE A 330 4.17 -19.15 0.35
N GLU A 331 4.41 -19.46 1.63
CA GLU A 331 5.15 -20.66 2.03
C GLU A 331 4.51 -21.95 1.48
N GLN A 332 3.18 -22.07 1.59
CA GLN A 332 2.45 -23.21 1.03
C GLN A 332 2.59 -23.32 -0.49
N LEU A 333 2.55 -22.19 -1.22
CA LEU A 333 2.72 -22.18 -2.67
C LEU A 333 4.15 -22.56 -3.08
N VAL A 334 5.15 -22.15 -2.30
CA VAL A 334 6.55 -22.55 -2.51
C VAL A 334 6.70 -24.05 -2.34
N GLU A 335 6.15 -24.63 -1.27
CA GLU A 335 6.20 -26.07 -1.03
C GLU A 335 5.51 -26.88 -2.16
N GLN A 336 4.34 -26.42 -2.61
CA GLN A 336 3.63 -27.05 -3.74
C GLN A 336 4.44 -26.97 -5.03
N LYS A 337 5.09 -25.84 -5.32
CA LYS A 337 5.94 -25.65 -6.49
C LYS A 337 7.14 -26.60 -6.44
N GLU A 338 7.84 -26.68 -5.31
CA GLU A 338 8.98 -27.58 -5.15
C GLU A 338 8.58 -29.06 -5.26
N GLY A 339 7.39 -29.42 -4.77
CA GLY A 339 6.82 -30.75 -4.97
C GLY A 339 6.56 -31.05 -6.45
N ALA A 340 5.97 -30.10 -7.18
CA ALA A 340 5.72 -30.24 -8.61
C ALA A 340 7.03 -30.37 -9.42
N GLU A 341 8.06 -29.57 -9.10
CA GLU A 341 9.37 -29.63 -9.73
C GLU A 341 10.03 -31.00 -9.53
N ARG A 342 9.99 -31.55 -8.30
CA ARG A 342 10.49 -32.91 -8.02
C ARG A 342 9.80 -33.95 -8.89
N THR A 343 8.47 -33.93 -8.98
CA THR A 343 7.73 -34.88 -9.82
C THR A 343 8.02 -34.71 -11.31
N SER A 344 8.31 -33.49 -11.77
CA SER A 344 8.70 -33.23 -13.16
C SER A 344 10.05 -33.85 -13.47
N VAL A 345 11.05 -33.68 -12.59
CA VAL A 345 12.37 -34.28 -12.74
C VAL A 345 12.30 -35.80 -12.78
N GLU A 346 11.49 -36.42 -11.92
CA GLU A 346 11.27 -37.87 -11.94
C GLU A 346 10.65 -38.34 -13.26
N ARG A 347 9.66 -37.61 -13.79
CA ARG A 347 9.05 -37.92 -15.09
C ARG A 347 10.07 -37.79 -16.23
N ASP A 348 10.91 -36.78 -16.22
CA ASP A 348 11.94 -36.59 -17.26
C ASP A 348 12.97 -37.72 -17.24
N GLN A 349 13.37 -38.18 -16.05
CA GLN A 349 14.24 -39.37 -15.90
C GLN A 349 13.57 -40.63 -16.44
N ASN A 350 12.30 -40.86 -16.12
CA ASN A 350 11.53 -42.00 -16.62
C ASN A 350 11.40 -41.97 -18.15
N VAL A 351 11.12 -40.78 -18.73
CA VAL A 351 11.05 -40.60 -20.19
C VAL A 351 12.41 -40.93 -20.83
N LYS A 352 13.52 -40.49 -20.22
CA LYS A 352 14.86 -40.81 -20.72
C LYS A 352 15.13 -42.32 -20.76
N GLN A 353 14.80 -43.03 -19.67
CA GLN A 353 14.94 -44.49 -19.62
C GLN A 353 14.08 -45.20 -20.68
N LEU A 354 12.84 -44.76 -20.89
CA LEU A 354 11.95 -45.33 -21.92
C LEU A 354 12.48 -45.08 -23.34
N VAL A 355 13.10 -43.93 -23.60
CA VAL A 355 13.76 -43.63 -24.89
C VAL A 355 14.94 -44.57 -25.12
N GLU A 356 15.80 -44.76 -24.12
CA GLU A 356 16.95 -45.68 -24.19
C GLU A 356 16.49 -47.13 -24.45
N GLN A 357 15.46 -47.60 -23.73
CA GLN A 357 14.88 -48.93 -23.96
C GLN A 357 14.32 -49.09 -25.38
N LYS A 358 13.59 -48.07 -25.86
CA LYS A 358 13.01 -48.07 -27.21
C LYS A 358 14.09 -48.15 -28.28
N ASP A 359 15.18 -47.41 -28.14
CA ASP A 359 16.27 -47.42 -29.12
C ASP A 359 17.06 -48.74 -29.07
N GLY A 360 17.24 -49.34 -27.89
CA GLY A 360 17.76 -50.70 -27.75
C GLY A 360 16.90 -51.75 -28.47
N MET A 361 15.56 -51.68 -28.32
CA MET A 361 14.64 -52.58 -29.04
C MET A 361 14.71 -52.41 -30.56
N LYS A 362 14.81 -51.17 -31.05
CA LYS A 362 14.98 -50.91 -32.49
C LYS A 362 16.27 -51.52 -33.02
N GLN A 363 17.38 -51.34 -32.31
CA GLN A 363 18.66 -51.93 -32.72
C GLN A 363 18.55 -53.45 -32.79
N GLY A 364 17.97 -54.09 -31.77
CA GLY A 364 17.74 -55.53 -31.78
C GLY A 364 16.74 -56.01 -32.85
N LEU A 365 15.84 -55.15 -33.35
CA LEU A 365 15.01 -55.45 -34.53
C LEU A 365 15.84 -55.42 -35.81
N VAL A 366 16.69 -54.41 -35.99
CA VAL A 366 17.59 -54.30 -37.16
C VAL A 366 18.55 -55.49 -37.23
N GLU A 367 19.14 -55.90 -36.11
CA GLU A 367 20.01 -57.08 -36.02
C GLU A 367 19.27 -58.37 -36.41
N ARG A 368 18.01 -58.53 -35.94
CA ARG A 368 17.17 -59.67 -36.32
C ARG A 368 16.82 -59.67 -37.80
N ASP A 369 16.48 -58.52 -38.38
CA ASP A 369 16.22 -58.40 -39.82
C ASP A 369 17.44 -58.77 -40.67
N GLN A 370 18.65 -58.39 -40.22
CA GLN A 370 19.90 -58.80 -40.89
C GLN A 370 20.12 -60.32 -40.81
N HIS A 371 19.88 -60.92 -39.63
CA HIS A 371 19.99 -62.37 -39.47
C HIS A 371 18.96 -63.13 -40.33
N ILE A 372 17.72 -62.62 -40.44
CA ILE A 372 16.70 -63.20 -41.32
C ILE A 372 17.17 -63.19 -42.78
N LYS A 373 17.71 -62.06 -43.27
CA LYS A 373 18.26 -61.99 -44.64
C LYS A 373 19.37 -63.00 -44.89
N GLN A 374 20.29 -63.17 -43.94
CA GLN A 374 21.36 -64.17 -44.05
C GLN A 374 20.80 -65.60 -44.13
N LEU A 375 19.77 -65.92 -43.33
CA LEU A 375 19.10 -67.23 -43.40
C LEU A 375 18.36 -67.43 -44.73
N GLU A 376 17.76 -66.39 -45.30
CA GLU A 376 17.10 -66.45 -46.61
C GLU A 376 18.11 -66.72 -47.74
N GLU A 377 19.28 -66.07 -47.71
CA GLU A 377 20.38 -66.31 -48.66
C GLU A 377 20.91 -67.75 -48.53
N GLN A 378 21.13 -68.24 -47.30
CA GLN A 378 21.56 -69.63 -47.06
C GLN A 378 20.53 -70.63 -47.58
N LYS A 379 19.24 -70.39 -47.32
CA LYS A 379 18.14 -71.25 -47.80
C LYS A 379 18.10 -71.31 -49.32
N GLU A 380 18.28 -70.18 -50.01
CA GLU A 380 18.31 -70.14 -51.47
C GLU A 380 19.55 -70.86 -52.04
N GLY A 381 20.71 -70.72 -51.39
CA GLY A 381 21.91 -71.48 -51.74
C GLY A 381 21.68 -72.99 -51.67
N VAL A 382 21.11 -73.49 -50.57
CA VAL A 382 20.77 -74.92 -50.41
C VAL A 382 19.76 -75.37 -51.47
N ARG A 383 18.77 -74.54 -51.79
CA ARG A 383 17.78 -74.86 -52.82
C ARG A 383 18.42 -75.02 -54.20
N GLN A 384 19.36 -74.15 -54.56
CA GLN A 384 20.10 -74.25 -55.82
C GLN A 384 20.99 -75.49 -55.87
N GLU A 385 21.64 -75.86 -54.77
CA GLU A 385 22.42 -77.10 -54.70
C GLU A 385 21.54 -78.34 -54.85
N LEU A 386 20.37 -78.37 -54.19
CA LEU A 386 19.40 -79.45 -54.35
C LEU A 386 18.94 -79.58 -55.80
N ALA A 387 18.57 -78.47 -56.46
CA ALA A 387 18.17 -78.48 -57.86
C ALA A 387 19.27 -79.02 -58.79
N LYS A 388 20.54 -78.65 -58.55
CA LYS A 388 21.68 -79.21 -59.31
C LYS A 388 21.83 -80.71 -59.09
N ARG A 389 21.65 -81.18 -57.86
CA ARG A 389 21.71 -82.61 -57.54
C ARG A 389 20.55 -83.38 -58.18
N ASP A 390 19.35 -82.81 -58.17
CA ASP A 390 18.18 -83.40 -58.83
C ASP A 390 18.42 -83.55 -60.35
N GLN A 391 18.93 -82.49 -61.02
CA GLN A 391 19.32 -82.57 -62.44
C GLN A 391 20.38 -83.65 -62.70
N HIS A 392 21.38 -83.77 -61.83
CA HIS A 392 22.40 -84.81 -61.96
C HIS A 392 21.83 -86.22 -61.77
N ILE A 393 20.90 -86.40 -60.82
CA ILE A 393 20.19 -87.66 -60.63
C ILE A 393 19.36 -88.01 -61.87
N GLU A 394 18.65 -87.05 -62.47
CA GLU A 394 17.90 -87.26 -63.71
C GLU A 394 18.82 -87.72 -64.86
N GLN A 395 19.99 -87.10 -65.02
CA GLN A 395 21.00 -87.53 -66.00
C GLN A 395 21.48 -88.97 -65.75
N LEU A 396 21.78 -89.33 -64.50
CA LEU A 396 22.20 -90.69 -64.13
C LEU A 396 21.08 -91.70 -64.37
N VAL A 397 19.82 -91.36 -64.09
CA VAL A 397 18.66 -92.22 -64.36
C VAL A 397 18.51 -92.48 -65.86
N GLU A 398 18.71 -91.47 -66.69
CA GLU A 398 18.63 -91.63 -68.15
C GLU A 398 19.79 -92.47 -68.69
N GLN A 399 21.03 -92.25 -68.22
CA GLN A 399 22.17 -93.11 -68.54
C GLN A 399 21.92 -94.58 -68.16
N VAL A 400 21.30 -94.82 -67.00
CA VAL A 400 20.95 -96.18 -66.58
C VAL A 400 19.87 -96.80 -67.48
N LYS A 401 18.91 -96.02 -67.99
CA LYS A 401 17.93 -96.52 -68.97
C LYS A 401 18.60 -96.89 -70.28
N GLU A 402 19.46 -96.03 -70.81
CA GLU A 402 20.20 -96.26 -72.06
C GLU A 402 21.03 -97.55 -71.93
N LEU A 403 21.80 -97.70 -70.85
CA LEU A 403 22.55 -98.92 -70.57
C LEU A 403 21.66 -100.16 -70.46
N LYS A 404 20.47 -100.05 -69.85
CA LYS A 404 19.52 -101.16 -69.79
C LYS A 404 18.97 -101.54 -71.17
N GLN A 405 18.71 -100.57 -72.05
CA GLN A 405 18.32 -100.84 -73.43
C GLN A 405 19.45 -101.52 -74.20
N GLU A 406 20.69 -101.03 -74.10
CA GLU A 406 21.85 -101.66 -74.73
C GLU A 406 22.06 -103.11 -74.26
N VAL A 407 21.89 -103.37 -72.96
CA VAL A 407 21.96 -104.73 -72.40
C VAL A 407 20.84 -105.61 -72.96
N ALA A 408 19.60 -105.12 -72.99
CA ALA A 408 18.46 -105.86 -73.55
C ALA A 408 18.63 -106.14 -75.06
N GLU A 409 19.20 -105.21 -75.82
CA GLU A 409 19.51 -105.40 -77.24
C GLU A 409 20.59 -106.48 -77.46
N ARG A 410 21.60 -106.55 -76.58
CA ARG A 410 22.61 -107.62 -76.60
C ARG A 410 22.01 -108.99 -76.26
N GLU A 411 21.09 -109.05 -75.29
CA GLU A 411 20.40 -110.29 -74.91
C GLU A 411 19.47 -110.85 -76.01
N VAL A 412 19.05 -110.03 -76.99
CA VAL A 412 18.21 -110.46 -78.14
C VAL A 412 19.06 -110.90 -79.35
N CYS A 413 20.36 -110.57 -79.39
CA CYS A 413 21.27 -110.87 -80.51
C CYS A 413 22.25 -112.05 -80.28
N GLU A 414 22.21 -112.73 -79.14
CA GLU A 414 22.90 -114.01 -78.92
C GLU A 414 21.90 -115.19 -78.98
N PRO A 415 22.00 -116.12 -79.95
CA PRO A 415 21.18 -117.35 -80.01
C PRO A 415 21.57 -118.42 -78.99
#